data_AF-A0A972LSB8-F1
#
_entry.id   AF-A0A972LSB8-F1
#
_cell.length_a   1.000
_cell.length_b   1.000
_cell.length_c   1.000
_cell.angle_alpha   90.00
_cell.angle_beta   90.00
_cell.angle_gamma   90.00
#
_symmetry.space_group_name_H-M   'P 1'
#
loop_
_entity.id
_entity.type
_entity.pdbx_description
1 polymer ?
#
loop_
_entity_poly.entity_id
_entity_poly.type
_entity_poly.pdbx_seq_one_letter_code
_entity_poly.pdbx_strand_id
1 'polypeptide(L)'
;MDTKTPLTFKVIDNPGTPNRELHIDFTQAFRSLSSEARVVQFRDHINNLQKNIAHHSQDDAARQGMVVILQVSKEILPFIEGDEIPLDETVVIIITSEFQLGNLANRGNTH
;
A
#
# COMPACT_ATOMS: atom_id res chain seq x y z
N MET A 1 -8.20 -0.60 14.19
CA MET A 1 -7.97 -1.27 12.89
C MET A 1 -8.86 -0.56 11.89
N ASP A 2 -8.27 0.28 11.05
CA ASP A 2 -8.98 1.18 10.13
C ASP A 2 -9.71 0.41 9.03
N THR A 3 -11.01 0.19 9.22
CA THR A 3 -11.90 -0.58 8.33
C THR A 3 -12.26 0.15 7.03
N LYS A 4 -11.58 1.26 6.69
CA LYS A 4 -11.91 2.13 5.54
C LYS A 4 -10.92 2.07 4.39
N THR A 5 -9.79 1.37 4.52
CA THR A 5 -8.80 1.26 3.44
C THR A 5 -9.00 -0.05 2.65
N PRO A 6 -8.79 -0.04 1.32
CA PRO A 6 -8.90 -1.26 0.51
C PRO A 6 -7.72 -2.22 0.74
N LEU A 7 -6.59 -1.70 1.23
CA LEU A 7 -5.33 -2.40 1.38
C LEU A 7 -4.81 -2.34 2.81
N THR A 8 -4.07 -3.37 3.19
CA THR A 8 -3.13 -3.38 4.31
C THR A 8 -1.72 -3.68 3.81
N PHE A 9 -0.74 -3.09 4.48
CA PHE A 9 0.67 -3.17 4.10
C PHE A 9 1.49 -3.74 5.26
N LYS A 10 2.45 -4.60 4.94
CA LYS A 10 3.48 -5.06 5.88
C LYS A 10 4.83 -4.97 5.20
N VAL A 11 5.80 -4.41 5.89
CA VAL A 11 7.20 -4.43 5.45
C VAL A 11 7.89 -5.58 6.16
N ILE A 12 8.54 -6.44 5.39
CA ILE A 12 9.35 -7.54 5.91
C ILE A 12 10.82 -7.24 5.61
N ASP A 13 11.61 -7.16 6.68
CA ASP A 13 13.06 -7.12 6.60
C ASP A 13 13.58 -8.56 6.52
N ASN A 14 14.32 -8.88 5.46
CA ASN A 14 14.91 -10.21 5.28
C ASN A 14 16.31 -10.25 5.90
N PRO A 15 16.54 -10.97 7.02
CA PRO A 15 17.79 -10.93 7.78
C PRO A 15 19.03 -11.53 7.07
N GLY A 16 18.95 -11.84 5.77
CA GLY A 16 20.06 -12.33 4.95
C GLY A 16 20.24 -11.62 3.61
N THR A 17 19.44 -10.60 3.30
CA THR A 17 19.54 -9.84 2.04
C THR A 17 19.35 -8.35 2.30
N PRO A 18 19.94 -7.45 1.48
CA PRO A 18 19.69 -6.01 1.60
C PRO A 18 18.28 -5.58 1.13
N ASN A 19 17.47 -6.52 0.65
CA ASN A 19 16.15 -6.25 0.10
C ASN A 19 15.09 -6.27 1.20
N ARG A 20 14.13 -5.36 1.08
CA ARG A 20 12.90 -5.35 1.88
C ARG A 20 11.74 -5.83 1.02
N GLU A 21 10.78 -6.49 1.63
CA GLU A 21 9.55 -6.90 0.94
C GLU A 21 8.38 -6.07 1.44
N LEU A 22 7.56 -5.59 0.51
CA LEU A 22 6.27 -4.99 0.81
C LEU A 22 5.19 -6.00 0.47
N HIS A 23 4.56 -6.52 1.51
CA HIS A 23 3.43 -7.43 1.42
C HIS A 23 2.16 -6.62 1.47
N ILE A 24 1.29 -6.84 0.50
CA ILE A 24 0.07 -6.08 0.28
C ILE A 24 -1.09 -7.07 0.24
N ASP A 25 -2.02 -6.86 1.16
CA ASP A 25 -3.24 -7.67 1.26
C ASP A 25 -4.47 -6.78 1.02
N PHE A 26 -5.46 -7.31 0.32
CA PHE A 26 -6.78 -6.69 0.24
C PHE A 26 -7.56 -6.94 1.53
N THR A 27 -8.22 -5.91 2.05
CA THR A 27 -9.02 -6.07 3.27
C THR A 27 -10.26 -6.93 3.01
N GLN A 28 -10.73 -7.64 4.04
CA GLN A 28 -11.95 -8.45 3.93
C GLN A 28 -13.15 -7.60 3.49
N ALA A 29 -13.26 -6.37 4.00
CA ALA A 29 -14.29 -5.43 3.59
C ALA A 29 -14.23 -5.15 2.08
N PHE A 30 -13.05 -4.87 1.53
CA PHE A 30 -12.85 -4.67 0.09
C PHE A 30 -13.18 -5.92 -0.72
N ARG A 31 -12.72 -7.10 -0.28
CA ARG A 31 -13.00 -8.40 -0.94
C ARG A 31 -14.50 -8.68 -1.04
N SER A 32 -15.29 -8.25 -0.05
CA SER A 32 -16.75 -8.47 -0.05
C SER A 32 -17.54 -7.57 -1.00
N LEU A 33 -16.91 -6.53 -1.57
CA LEU A 33 -17.57 -5.61 -2.51
C LEU A 33 -17.76 -6.26 -3.89
N SER A 34 -18.74 -5.76 -4.65
CA SER A 34 -18.85 -6.04 -6.08
C SER A 34 -17.66 -5.44 -6.85
N SER A 35 -17.36 -5.97 -8.04
CA SER A 35 -16.28 -5.45 -8.89
C SER A 35 -16.38 -3.93 -9.11
N GLU A 36 -17.56 -3.42 -9.46
CA GLU A 36 -17.78 -1.98 -9.63
C GLU A 36 -17.51 -1.17 -8.36
N ALA A 37 -17.99 -1.67 -7.20
CA ALA A 37 -17.78 -0.99 -5.93
C ALA A 37 -16.31 -1.03 -5.47
N ARG A 38 -15.58 -2.10 -5.81
CA ARG A 38 -14.12 -2.19 -5.60
C ARG A 38 -13.40 -1.11 -6.40
N VAL A 39 -13.71 -0.96 -7.69
CA VAL A 39 -13.09 0.07 -8.55
C VAL A 39 -13.33 1.46 -7.99
N VAL A 40 -14.57 1.77 -7.61
CA VAL A 40 -14.91 3.08 -7.00
C VAL A 40 -14.12 3.30 -5.71
N GLN A 41 -14.15 2.34 -4.78
CA GLN A 41 -13.45 2.48 -3.50
C GLN A 41 -11.93 2.59 -3.68
N PHE A 42 -11.36 1.88 -4.64
CA PHE A 42 -9.92 1.89 -4.90
C PHE A 42 -9.46 3.22 -5.52
N ARG A 43 -10.25 3.79 -6.44
CA ARG A 43 -10.01 5.14 -6.97
C ARG A 43 -10.12 6.21 -5.88
N ASP A 44 -11.11 6.09 -5.00
CA ASP A 44 -11.25 6.99 -3.85
C ASP A 44 -10.04 6.90 -2.90
N HIS A 45 -9.53 5.69 -2.66
CA HIS A 45 -8.31 5.48 -1.90
C HIS A 45 -7.11 6.20 -2.52
N ILE A 46 -6.89 6.06 -3.83
CA ILE A 46 -5.82 6.76 -4.57
C ILE A 46 -5.96 8.28 -4.42
N ASN A 47 -7.16 8.81 -4.63
CA ASN A 47 -7.44 10.24 -4.50
C ASN A 47 -7.17 10.75 -3.07
N ASN A 48 -7.55 9.99 -2.05
CA ASN A 48 -7.31 10.34 -0.65
C ASN A 48 -5.81 10.29 -0.31
N LEU A 49 -5.06 9.32 -0.82
CA LEU A 49 -3.61 9.27 -0.68
C LEU A 49 -2.94 10.52 -1.28
N GLN A 50 -3.34 10.91 -2.49
CA GLN A 50 -2.79 12.10 -3.16
C GLN A 50 -3.04 13.38 -2.34
N LYS A 51 -4.27 13.55 -1.84
CA LYS A 51 -4.62 14.68 -0.96
C LYS A 51 -3.77 14.67 0.31
N ASN A 52 -3.67 13.52 0.97
CA ASN A 52 -2.90 13.41 2.21
C ASN A 52 -1.41 13.70 1.98
N ILE A 53 -0.81 13.17 0.90
CA ILE A 53 0.60 13.46 0.54
C ILE A 53 0.85 14.96 0.39
N ALA A 54 -0.11 15.72 -0.17
CA ALA A 54 0.02 17.16 -0.34
C ALA A 54 0.05 17.94 0.99
N HIS A 55 -0.42 17.35 2.08
CA HIS A 55 -0.39 17.94 3.42
C HIS A 55 0.90 17.65 4.21
N HIS A 56 1.79 16.80 3.69
CA HIS A 56 3.07 16.48 4.32
C HIS A 56 4.26 17.18 3.64
N SER A 57 5.26 17.58 4.45
CA SER A 57 6.53 18.13 3.96
C SER A 57 7.29 17.12 3.11
N GLN A 58 8.08 17.59 2.13
CA GLN A 58 8.84 16.71 1.22
C GLN A 58 9.86 15.81 1.92
N ASP A 59 10.46 16.30 3.02
CA ASP A 59 11.44 15.56 3.81
C ASP A 59 10.81 14.64 4.86
N ASP A 60 9.47 14.61 4.94
CA ASP A 60 8.77 13.70 5.84
C ASP A 60 8.84 12.28 5.28
N ALA A 61 9.46 11.39 6.02
CA ALA A 61 9.56 10.02 5.57
C ALA A 61 8.23 9.25 5.62
N ALA A 62 7.23 9.74 6.37
CA ALA A 62 5.86 9.27 6.24
C ALA A 62 5.32 9.58 4.83
N ARG A 63 5.62 10.77 4.28
CA ARG A 63 5.27 11.12 2.91
C ARG A 63 5.94 10.20 1.90
N GLN A 64 7.22 9.87 2.08
CA GLN A 64 7.93 8.93 1.20
C GLN A 64 7.23 7.56 1.18
N GLY A 65 6.84 7.04 2.35
CA GLY A 65 6.05 5.81 2.45
C GLY A 65 4.70 5.92 1.74
N MET A 66 3.99 7.04 1.89
CA MET A 66 2.71 7.27 1.20
C MET A 66 2.87 7.37 -0.32
N VAL A 67 3.97 7.96 -0.82
CA VAL A 67 4.28 8.04 -2.25
C VAL A 67 4.46 6.65 -2.86
N VAL A 68 5.15 5.74 -2.16
CA VAL A 68 5.30 4.33 -2.59
C VAL A 68 3.95 3.67 -2.68
N ILE A 69 3.15 3.78 -1.61
CA ILE A 69 1.81 3.20 -1.57
C ILE A 69 0.97 3.77 -2.72
N LEU A 70 1.04 5.07 -3.00
CA LEU A 70 0.34 5.69 -4.13
C LEU A 70 0.79 5.13 -5.49
N GLN A 71 2.10 4.95 -5.71
CA GLN A 71 2.63 4.39 -6.95
C GLN A 71 2.13 2.96 -7.15
N VAL A 72 2.28 2.12 -6.14
CA VAL A 72 1.81 0.73 -6.17
C VAL A 72 0.30 0.65 -6.36
N SER A 73 -0.49 1.45 -5.65
CA SER A 73 -1.94 1.48 -5.84
C SER A 73 -2.32 1.88 -7.27
N LYS A 74 -1.58 2.80 -7.92
CA LYS A 74 -1.82 3.13 -9.34
C LYS A 74 -1.49 1.98 -10.28
N GLU A 75 -0.46 1.20 -9.98
CA GLU A 75 -0.09 0.02 -10.76
C GLU A 75 -1.09 -1.14 -10.58
N ILE A 76 -1.68 -1.29 -9.39
CA ILE A 76 -2.68 -2.32 -9.10
C ILE A 76 -4.05 -1.98 -9.71
N LEU A 77 -4.42 -0.70 -9.77
CA LEU A 77 -5.75 -0.25 -10.24
C LEU A 77 -6.21 -0.88 -11.57
N PRO A 78 -5.42 -0.94 -12.67
CA PRO A 78 -5.89 -1.54 -13.92
C PRO A 78 -6.29 -3.01 -13.78
N PHE A 79 -5.63 -3.76 -12.90
CA PHE A 79 -5.99 -5.16 -12.65
C PHE A 79 -7.28 -5.29 -11.82
N ILE A 80 -7.55 -4.32 -10.93
CA ILE A 80 -8.83 -4.24 -10.21
C ILE A 80 -9.96 -3.89 -11.18
N GLU A 81 -9.70 -2.99 -12.14
CA GLU A 81 -10.66 -2.61 -13.17
C GLU A 81 -11.00 -3.75 -14.13
N GLY A 82 -10.03 -4.62 -14.42
CA GLY A 82 -10.22 -5.82 -15.23
C GLY A 82 -10.76 -7.05 -14.47
N ASP A 83 -10.85 -6.99 -13.13
CA ASP A 83 -11.07 -8.18 -12.27
C ASP A 83 -10.01 -9.28 -12.52
N GLU A 84 -8.78 -8.87 -12.86
CA GLU A 84 -7.67 -9.72 -13.29
C GLU A 84 -6.67 -10.06 -12.18
N ILE A 85 -7.00 -9.71 -10.92
CA ILE A 85 -6.14 -9.95 -9.77
C ILE A 85 -6.87 -10.76 -8.68
N PRO A 86 -6.30 -11.90 -8.22
CA PRO A 86 -6.87 -12.64 -7.10
C PRO A 86 -6.75 -11.80 -5.82
N LEU A 87 -7.90 -11.49 -5.20
CA LEU A 87 -7.92 -10.61 -4.03
C LEU A 87 -7.60 -11.33 -2.72
N ASP A 88 -7.68 -12.67 -2.71
CA ASP A 88 -7.38 -13.53 -1.57
C ASP A 88 -5.89 -13.82 -1.40
N GLU A 89 -5.08 -13.48 -2.41
CA GLU A 89 -3.62 -13.60 -2.39
C GLU A 89 -2.93 -12.34 -1.84
N THR A 90 -1.70 -12.52 -1.38
CA THR A 90 -0.81 -11.43 -0.97
C THR A 90 0.07 -11.02 -2.14
N VAL A 91 0.02 -9.75 -2.52
CA VAL A 91 0.96 -9.19 -3.50
C VAL A 91 2.28 -8.86 -2.79
N VAL A 92 3.38 -9.42 -3.27
CA VAL A 92 4.73 -9.20 -2.70
C VAL A 92 5.55 -8.37 -3.68
N ILE A 93 6.02 -7.22 -3.22
CA ILE A 93 6.90 -6.32 -3.99
C ILE A 93 8.27 -6.29 -3.32
N ILE A 94 9.31 -6.57 -4.10
CA ILE A 94 10.70 -6.47 -3.64
C ILE A 94 11.16 -5.03 -3.80
N ILE A 95 11.55 -4.42 -2.69
CA ILE A 95 12.16 -3.10 -2.65
C ILE A 95 13.67 -3.27 -2.59
N THR A 96 14.33 -2.88 -3.68
CA THR A 96 15.80 -2.83 -3.75
C THR A 96 16.33 -1.58 -3.06
N SER A 97 17.57 -1.67 -2.57
CA SER A 97 18.22 -0.67 -1.70
C SER A 97 18.39 0.74 -2.28
N GLU A 98 18.11 0.96 -3.57
CA GLU A 98 18.04 2.30 -4.17
C GLU A 98 16.79 3.08 -3.74
N PHE A 99 15.78 2.39 -3.20
CA PHE A 99 14.56 3.00 -2.67
C PHE A 99 14.64 3.10 -1.13
N GLN A 100 14.94 4.30 -0.62
CA GLN A 100 15.08 4.52 0.82
C GLN A 100 13.70 4.60 1.52
N LEU A 101 13.14 3.45 1.92
CA LEU A 101 11.95 3.35 2.78
C LEU A 101 12.24 3.57 4.27
N GLY A 102 13.04 4.58 4.60
CA GLY A 102 13.67 4.73 5.92
C GLY A 102 12.73 4.72 7.14
N ASN A 103 11.40 4.86 6.98
CA ASN A 103 10.49 5.09 8.11
C ASN A 103 9.18 4.29 8.13
N LEU A 104 9.04 3.23 7.33
CA LEU A 104 7.85 2.36 7.45
C LEU A 104 7.92 1.40 8.65
N ALA A 105 9.12 1.13 9.19
CA ALA A 105 9.34 0.13 10.24
C ALA A 105 9.11 0.63 11.69
N ASN A 106 8.90 1.93 11.92
CA ASN A 106 8.94 2.48 13.29
C ASN A 106 7.58 2.89 13.88
N ARG A 107 6.52 2.10 13.64
CA ARG A 107 5.20 2.28 14.32
C ARG A 107 4.73 1.02 15.05
N GLY A 108 5.68 0.25 15.59
CA GLY A 108 5.39 -1.04 16.24
C GLY A 108 6.02 -1.30 17.61
N ASN A 109 6.81 -0.38 18.19
CA ASN A 109 7.33 -0.59 19.55
C ASN A 109 7.56 0.73 20.30
N THR A 110 6.55 1.16 21.05
CA THR A 110 6.74 1.96 22.26
C THR A 110 6.44 1.05 23.44
N HIS A 111 7.48 0.68 24.18
CA HIS A 111 7.39 0.28 25.59
C HIS A 111 8.22 1.29 26.39
#